data_AF-A0A3B9QRL7-F1
#
_entry.id   AF-A0A3B9QRL7-F1
#
_cell.length_a   1.000
_cell.length_b   1.000
_cell.length_c   1.000
_cell.angle_alpha   90.00
_cell.angle_beta   90.00
_cell.angle_gamma   90.00
#
_symmetry.space_group_name_H-M   'P 1'
#
loop_
_entity.id
_entity.type
_entity.pdbx_description
1 polymer ?
#
loop_
_entity_poly.entity_id
_entity_poly.type
_entity_poly.pdbx_seq_one_letter_code
_entity_poly.pdbx_strand_id
1 'polypeptide(L)'
;LAVFGLARLGVINPLVVISGSMEPGISRGDLLIDTRVAVADLEVGQVVSIAPDADHMPVSHRIVDIQRDGDQALLQLKGDANSSVDAPVYQASGEVWAPKWRIPVVGYVIVKLIRPQVMIPLAVALAAMMVFVMVPPSPRGTRGINRGGLPARLRARRRDRATA
;
A
#
# COMPACT_ATOMS: atom_id res chain seq x y z
N LEU A 1 8.22 -3.30 5.91
CA LEU A 1 8.47 -4.68 6.39
C LEU A 1 8.09 -4.86 7.86
N ALA A 2 8.57 -4.02 8.79
CA ALA A 2 8.26 -4.17 10.22
C ALA A 2 6.76 -4.13 10.57
N VAL A 3 6.00 -3.15 10.07
CA VAL A 3 4.54 -3.04 10.33
C VAL A 3 3.78 -4.28 9.83
N PHE A 4 4.08 -4.74 8.63
CA PHE A 4 3.48 -5.97 8.07
C PHE A 4 3.86 -7.22 8.88
N GLY A 5 5.11 -7.30 9.37
CA GLY A 5 5.54 -8.38 10.26
C GLY A 5 4.78 -8.37 11.59
N LEU A 6 4.69 -7.21 12.25
CA LEU A 6 3.97 -7.05 13.52
C LEU A 6 2.47 -7.31 13.37
N ALA A 7 1.88 -6.88 12.25
CA ALA A 7 0.47 -7.16 11.94
C ALA A 7 0.23 -8.66 11.75
N ARG A 8 1.14 -9.34 11.06
CA ARG A 8 1.05 -10.79 10.83
C ARG A 8 1.27 -11.62 12.09
N LEU A 9 2.00 -11.07 13.06
CA LEU A 9 2.15 -11.62 14.41
C LEU A 9 0.97 -11.30 15.33
N GLY A 10 -0.03 -10.53 14.87
CA GLY A 10 -1.22 -10.18 15.66
C GLY A 10 -0.96 -9.16 16.77
N VAL A 11 0.17 -8.44 16.71
CA VAL A 11 0.55 -7.41 17.69
C VAL A 11 -0.15 -6.08 17.41
N ILE A 12 -0.32 -5.76 16.12
CA ILE A 12 -0.98 -4.54 15.67
C ILE A 12 -2.03 -4.85 14.61
N ASN A 13 -3.02 -3.99 14.46
CA ASN A 13 -4.03 -4.10 13.40
C ASN A 13 -4.13 -2.78 12.60
N PRO A 14 -3.55 -2.72 11.39
CA PRO A 14 -3.64 -1.53 10.56
C PRO A 14 -5.02 -1.42 9.88
N LEU A 15 -5.75 -0.34 10.16
CA LEU A 15 -7.08 -0.07 9.60
C LEU A 15 -7.09 1.24 8.81
N VAL A 16 -7.73 1.24 7.63
CA VAL A 16 -7.94 2.47 6.85
C VAL A 16 -9.34 2.99 7.10
N VAL A 17 -9.45 4.26 7.49
CA VAL A 17 -10.73 4.89 7.81
C VAL A 17 -11.51 5.17 6.51
N ILE A 18 -12.72 4.62 6.41
CA ILE A 18 -13.55 4.72 5.20
C ILE A 18 -14.74 5.67 5.33
N SER A 19 -15.07 6.12 6.54
CA SER A 19 -16.16 7.07 6.84
C SER A 19 -15.61 8.35 7.47
N GLY A 20 -16.45 9.37 7.60
CA GLY A 20 -16.15 10.61 8.34
C GLY A 20 -16.77 10.64 9.73
N SER A 21 -17.16 9.50 10.32
CA SER A 21 -17.90 9.47 11.59
C SER A 21 -17.08 9.92 12.80
N MET A 22 -15.75 9.95 12.66
CA MET A 22 -14.81 10.37 13.71
C MET A 22 -14.19 11.75 13.43
N GLU A 23 -14.75 12.53 12.50
CA GLU A 23 -14.26 13.86 12.19
C GLU A 23 -14.57 14.87 13.33
N PRO A 24 -13.72 15.92 13.50
CA PRO A 24 -12.50 16.21 12.74
C PRO A 24 -11.24 15.48 13.25
N GLY A 25 -11.33 14.75 14.37
CA GLY A 25 -10.17 14.15 15.03
C GLY A 25 -9.49 13.04 14.21
N ILE A 26 -10.30 12.21 13.56
CA ILE A 26 -9.87 11.14 12.65
C ILE A 26 -10.64 11.32 11.34
N SER A 27 -9.91 11.51 10.24
CA SER A 27 -10.49 11.81 8.95
C SER A 27 -10.56 10.57 8.07
N ARG A 28 -11.49 10.59 7.10
CA ARG A 28 -11.52 9.57 6.06
C ARG A 28 -10.17 9.49 5.35
N GLY A 29 -9.66 8.27 5.16
CA GLY A 29 -8.39 7.96 4.52
C GLY A 29 -7.18 8.05 5.44
N ASP A 30 -7.38 8.28 6.74
CA ASP A 30 -6.34 8.10 7.73
C ASP A 30 -6.04 6.60 7.91
N LEU A 31 -4.78 6.29 8.20
CA LEU A 31 -4.34 4.97 8.62
C LEU A 31 -4.26 4.94 10.15
N LEU A 32 -5.07 4.08 10.76
CA LEU A 32 -5.00 3.78 12.19
C LEU A 32 -4.12 2.54 12.39
N ILE A 33 -3.27 2.60 13.40
CA ILE A 33 -2.51 1.45 13.87
C ILE A 33 -3.04 1.09 15.25
N ASP A 34 -3.84 0.04 15.28
CA ASP A 34 -4.50 -0.39 16.50
C ASP A 34 -3.63 -1.38 17.26
N THR A 35 -3.75 -1.33 18.58
CA THR A 35 -3.13 -2.28 19.51
C THR A 35 -4.19 -2.91 20.38
N ARG A 36 -3.88 -4.09 20.94
CA ARG A 36 -4.76 -4.76 21.89
C ARG A 36 -4.72 -4.02 23.23
N VAL A 37 -5.90 -3.76 23.78
CA VAL A 37 -6.11 -3.14 25.10
C VAL A 37 -7.04 -4.04 25.89
N ALA A 38 -6.67 -4.36 27.12
CA ALA A 38 -7.51 -5.18 28.00
C ALA A 38 -8.81 -4.44 28.32
N VAL A 39 -9.92 -5.18 28.42
CA VAL A 39 -11.24 -4.61 28.77
C VAL A 39 -11.22 -3.88 30.11
N ALA A 40 -10.41 -4.37 31.06
CA ALA A 40 -10.18 -3.73 32.35
C ALA A 40 -9.61 -2.31 32.23
N ASP A 41 -8.78 -2.05 31.22
CA ASP A 41 -8.06 -0.78 31.01
C ASP A 41 -8.82 0.20 30.11
N LEU A 42 -10.00 -0.18 29.61
CA LEU A 42 -10.81 0.70 28.78
C LEU A 42 -11.34 1.89 29.60
N GLU A 43 -11.46 3.05 28.99
CA GLU A 43 -12.03 4.23 29.64
C GLU A 43 -13.06 4.90 28.76
N VAL A 44 -14.08 5.49 29.39
CA VAL A 44 -15.04 6.35 28.70
C VAL A 44 -14.26 7.50 28.04
N GLY A 45 -14.54 7.75 26.76
CA GLY A 45 -13.83 8.71 25.95
C GLY A 45 -12.70 8.12 25.11
N GLN A 46 -12.30 6.85 25.29
CA GLN A 46 -11.35 6.19 24.40
C GLN A 46 -12.01 5.78 23.08
N VAL A 47 -11.22 5.71 22.00
CA VAL A 47 -11.67 5.18 20.71
C VAL A 47 -11.31 3.70 20.65
N VAL A 48 -12.22 2.88 20.17
CA VAL A 48 -12.01 1.45 19.95
C VAL A 48 -12.50 1.04 18.57
N SER A 49 -11.86 0.02 18.01
CA SER A 49 -12.21 -0.62 16.75
C SER A 49 -12.80 -1.99 17.02
N ILE A 50 -14.11 -2.13 16.85
CA ILE A 50 -14.83 -3.37 17.16
C ILE A 50 -15.89 -3.64 16.10
N ALA A 51 -16.12 -4.92 15.78
CA ALA A 51 -17.20 -5.33 14.91
C ALA A 51 -18.40 -5.79 15.75
N PRO A 52 -19.65 -5.48 15.33
CA PRO A 52 -20.85 -5.98 16.02
C PRO A 52 -20.90 -7.51 16.08
N ASP A 53 -20.38 -8.17 15.05
CA ASP A 53 -20.22 -9.62 14.94
C ASP A 53 -19.03 -9.95 14.02
N ALA A 54 -18.79 -11.24 13.75
CA ALA A 54 -17.66 -11.69 12.94
C ALA A 54 -17.81 -11.39 11.43
N ASP A 55 -19.02 -11.14 10.94
CA ASP A 55 -19.31 -10.95 9.52
C ASP A 55 -19.30 -9.48 9.10
N HIS A 56 -19.38 -8.56 10.06
CA HIS A 56 -19.35 -7.13 9.82
C HIS A 56 -17.94 -6.55 9.86
N MET A 57 -17.74 -5.48 9.10
CA MET A 57 -16.50 -4.71 9.16
C MET A 57 -16.37 -4.02 10.53
N PRO A 58 -15.15 -3.96 11.10
CA PRO A 58 -14.94 -3.24 12.35
C PRO A 58 -15.25 -1.76 12.17
N VAL A 59 -15.90 -1.17 13.18
CA VAL A 59 -16.14 0.27 13.29
C VAL A 59 -15.24 0.86 14.37
N SER A 60 -14.66 2.02 14.08
CA SER A 60 -13.80 2.74 15.02
C SER A 60 -14.57 3.91 15.61
N HIS A 61 -15.08 3.80 16.84
CA HIS A 61 -15.89 4.83 17.50
C HIS A 61 -15.46 5.06 18.96
N ARG A 62 -15.91 6.18 19.53
CA ARG A 62 -15.59 6.55 20.91
C ARG A 62 -16.54 5.90 21.89
N ILE A 63 -15.99 5.35 22.97
CA ILE A 63 -16.73 4.84 24.10
C ILE A 63 -17.43 6.00 24.81
N VAL A 64 -18.75 5.90 24.97
CA VAL A 64 -19.55 6.86 25.75
C VAL A 64 -20.09 6.26 27.05
N ASP A 65 -20.21 4.94 27.13
CA ASP A 65 -20.55 4.21 28.35
C ASP A 65 -19.88 2.83 28.36
N ILE A 66 -19.56 2.33 29.57
CA ILE A 66 -18.98 1.01 29.80
C ILE A 66 -19.71 0.35 30.96
N GLN A 67 -20.32 -0.81 30.70
CA GLN A 67 -20.85 -1.69 31.74
C GLN A 67 -20.00 -2.95 31.82
N ARG A 68 -19.34 -3.17 32.95
CA ARG A 68 -18.39 -4.29 33.13
C ARG A 68 -19.03 -5.44 33.88
N ASP A 69 -18.70 -6.65 33.45
CA ASP A 69 -18.98 -7.90 34.15
C ASP A 69 -17.76 -8.83 34.05
N GLY A 70 -16.93 -8.84 35.10
CA GLY A 70 -15.68 -9.59 35.12
C GLY A 70 -14.72 -9.17 34.00
N ASP A 71 -14.40 -10.11 33.11
CA ASP A 71 -13.52 -9.91 31.95
C ASP A 71 -14.28 -9.53 30.65
N GLN A 72 -15.56 -9.20 30.81
CA GLN A 72 -16.45 -8.74 29.75
C GLN A 72 -16.90 -7.30 29.98
N ALA A 73 -17.18 -6.61 28.90
CA ALA A 73 -17.82 -5.31 28.95
C ALA A 73 -18.83 -5.14 27.82
N LEU A 74 -19.95 -4.49 28.15
CA LEU A 74 -20.85 -3.89 27.20
C LEU A 74 -20.42 -2.45 26.96
N LEU A 75 -20.11 -2.14 25.71
CA LEU A 75 -19.63 -0.84 25.28
C LEU A 75 -20.73 -0.15 24.49
N GLN A 76 -21.07 1.06 24.93
CA GLN A 76 -21.87 1.97 24.13
C GLN A 76 -20.93 2.88 23.37
N LEU A 77 -21.01 2.88 22.04
CA LEU A 77 -20.12 3.61 21.17
C LEU A 77 -20.84 4.73 20.43
N LYS A 78 -20.09 5.77 20.07
CA LYS A 78 -20.57 6.89 19.26
C LYS A 78 -19.43 7.44 18.41
N GLY A 79 -19.70 7.65 17.13
CA GLY A 79 -18.83 8.46 16.27
C GLY A 79 -18.79 9.91 16.74
N ASP A 80 -17.60 10.53 16.76
CA ASP A 80 -17.42 11.92 17.20
C ASP A 80 -18.30 12.90 16.42
N ALA A 81 -18.46 12.67 15.11
CA ALA A 81 -19.30 13.47 14.22
C ALA A 81 -20.78 13.03 14.20
N ASN A 82 -21.12 11.90 14.82
CA ASN A 82 -22.50 11.39 14.81
C ASN A 82 -23.36 12.17 15.81
N SER A 83 -24.64 12.40 15.49
CA SER A 83 -25.60 13.07 16.38
C SER A 83 -26.15 12.14 17.46
N SER A 84 -26.26 10.86 17.16
CA SER A 84 -26.75 9.82 18.06
C SER A 84 -25.66 8.83 18.40
N VAL A 85 -25.86 8.13 19.52
CA VAL A 85 -25.13 6.93 19.89
C VAL A 85 -25.43 5.82 18.87
N ASP A 86 -24.50 4.90 18.68
CA ASP A 86 -24.71 3.73 17.83
C ASP A 86 -25.88 2.89 18.38
N ALA A 87 -26.74 2.41 17.47
CA ALA A 87 -27.86 1.55 17.84
C ALA A 87 -27.45 0.23 18.51
N PRO A 88 -26.43 -0.51 18.02
CA PRO A 88 -25.97 -1.72 18.70
C PRO A 88 -25.15 -1.38 19.96
N VAL A 89 -25.32 -2.23 20.98
CA VAL A 89 -24.39 -2.33 22.11
C VAL A 89 -23.32 -3.35 21.73
N TYR A 90 -22.05 -3.01 21.93
CA TYR A 90 -20.94 -3.86 21.53
C TYR A 90 -20.45 -4.69 22.71
N GLN A 91 -20.27 -6.00 22.49
CA GLN A 91 -19.73 -6.89 23.51
C GLN A 91 -18.22 -7.02 23.32
N ALA A 92 -17.47 -6.77 24.38
CA ALA A 92 -16.03 -6.92 24.44
C ALA A 92 -15.65 -7.97 25.49
N SER A 93 -14.67 -8.82 25.18
CA SER A 93 -14.16 -9.84 26.10
C SER A 93 -12.66 -9.93 25.97
N GLY A 94 -11.96 -9.95 27.12
CA GLY A 94 -10.50 -10.03 27.18
C GLY A 94 -9.83 -8.77 26.66
N GLU A 95 -9.65 -8.66 25.34
CA GLU A 95 -8.95 -7.54 24.69
C GLU A 95 -9.71 -6.99 23.48
N VAL A 96 -9.64 -5.68 23.29
CA VAL A 96 -10.22 -4.95 22.15
C VAL A 96 -9.14 -4.19 21.40
N TRP A 97 -9.33 -3.99 20.10
CA TRP A 97 -8.46 -3.13 19.32
C TRP A 97 -8.74 -1.66 19.61
N ALA A 98 -7.70 -0.89 19.89
CA ALA A 98 -7.79 0.56 20.07
C ALA A 98 -6.69 1.26 19.27
N PRO A 99 -7.01 2.33 18.51
CA PRO A 99 -6.01 3.10 17.76
C PRO A 99 -5.01 3.77 18.70
N LYS A 100 -3.74 3.39 18.57
CA LYS A 100 -2.63 4.01 19.30
C LYS A 100 -1.94 5.10 18.47
N TRP A 101 -1.91 4.92 17.16
CA TRP A 101 -1.34 5.88 16.23
C TRP A 101 -2.28 6.16 15.07
N ARG A 102 -2.30 7.42 14.65
CA ARG A 102 -3.00 7.92 13.47
C ARG A 102 -1.97 8.47 12.50
N ILE A 103 -2.03 8.04 11.25
CA ILE A 103 -1.19 8.56 10.18
C ILE A 103 -2.10 9.16 9.10
N PRO A 104 -2.18 10.50 9.01
CA PRO A 104 -3.13 11.15 8.11
C PRO A 104 -2.77 10.91 6.64
N VAL A 105 -3.76 10.88 5.76
CA VAL A 105 -3.64 10.82 4.28
C VAL A 105 -3.00 9.52 3.73
N VAL A 106 -2.28 8.75 4.53
CA VAL A 106 -1.56 7.55 4.10
C VAL A 106 -2.52 6.44 3.62
N GLY A 107 -3.72 6.33 4.19
CA GLY A 107 -4.73 5.40 3.72
C GLY A 107 -5.11 5.64 2.26
N TYR A 108 -5.24 6.89 1.80
CA TYR A 108 -5.50 7.18 0.39
C TYR A 108 -4.39 6.72 -0.54
N VAL A 109 -3.12 6.93 -0.14
CA VAL A 109 -1.96 6.53 -0.95
C VAL A 109 -1.90 5.01 -1.05
N ILE A 110 -2.06 4.30 0.07
CA ILE A 110 -2.04 2.84 0.13
C ILE A 110 -3.18 2.25 -0.71
N VAL A 111 -4.41 2.72 -0.50
CA VAL A 111 -5.57 2.22 -1.25
C VAL A 111 -5.40 2.47 -2.75
N LYS A 112 -4.85 3.62 -3.17
CA LYS A 112 -4.59 3.91 -4.58
C LYS A 112 -3.51 3.01 -5.18
N LEU A 113 -2.45 2.70 -4.44
CA LEU A 113 -1.38 1.81 -4.89
C LEU A 113 -1.86 0.37 -5.09
N ILE A 114 -2.70 -0.14 -4.19
CA ILE A 114 -3.15 -1.54 -4.19
C ILE A 114 -4.23 -1.80 -5.27
N ARG A 115 -4.85 -0.75 -5.82
CA ARG A 115 -5.82 -0.92 -6.93
C ARG A 115 -5.16 -1.64 -8.12
N PRO A 116 -5.77 -2.71 -8.67
CA PRO A 116 -5.20 -3.48 -9.77
C PRO A 116 -4.82 -2.62 -10.98
N GLN A 117 -5.61 -1.60 -11.27
CA GLN A 117 -5.40 -0.63 -12.35
C GLN A 117 -4.10 0.17 -12.22
N VAL A 118 -3.58 0.36 -11.00
CA VAL A 118 -2.32 1.05 -10.73
C VAL A 118 -1.20 0.03 -10.52
N MET A 119 -1.47 -1.03 -9.77
CA MET A 119 -0.48 -2.04 -9.41
C MET A 119 0.05 -2.81 -10.63
N ILE A 120 -0.83 -3.22 -11.56
CA ILE A 120 -0.44 -3.99 -12.75
C ILE A 120 0.50 -3.20 -13.67
N PRO A 121 0.17 -1.98 -14.15
CA PRO A 121 1.09 -1.24 -15.01
C PRO A 121 2.39 -0.87 -14.29
N LEU A 122 2.35 -0.61 -12.97
CA LEU A 122 3.54 -0.37 -12.18
C LEU A 122 4.45 -1.61 -12.15
N ALA A 123 3.89 -2.79 -11.90
CA ALA A 123 4.65 -4.05 -11.91
C ALA A 123 5.25 -4.35 -13.29
N VAL A 124 4.47 -4.14 -14.36
CA VAL A 124 4.95 -4.30 -15.75
C VAL A 124 6.07 -3.31 -16.06
N ALA A 125 5.94 -2.05 -15.67
CA ALA A 125 6.97 -1.03 -15.89
C ALA A 125 8.28 -1.36 -15.14
N LEU A 126 8.19 -1.82 -13.88
CA LEU A 126 9.37 -2.25 -13.11
C LEU A 126 10.03 -3.49 -13.72
N ALA A 127 9.24 -4.47 -14.17
CA ALA A 127 9.76 -5.65 -14.86
C ALA A 127 10.44 -5.27 -16.19
N ALA A 128 9.82 -4.39 -16.98
CA ALA A 128 10.38 -3.90 -18.23
C ALA A 128 11.69 -3.12 -18.00
N MET A 129 11.75 -2.29 -16.96
CA MET A 129 12.96 -1.56 -16.57
C MET A 129 14.08 -2.53 -16.16
N MET A 130 13.76 -3.59 -15.40
CA MET A 130 14.74 -4.61 -15.02
C MET A 130 15.28 -5.37 -16.24
N VAL A 131 14.41 -5.74 -17.19
CA VAL A 131 14.82 -6.37 -18.45
C VAL A 131 15.70 -5.41 -19.27
N PHE A 132 15.31 -4.14 -19.39
CA PHE A 132 16.08 -3.14 -20.13
C PHE A 132 17.50 -2.96 -19.58
N VAL A 133 17.68 -2.98 -18.26
CA VAL A 133 19.00 -2.91 -17.63
C VAL A 133 19.82 -4.19 -17.84
N MET A 134 19.18 -5.36 -17.88
CA MET A 134 19.86 -6.65 -18.05
C MET A 134 20.24 -6.97 -19.50
N VAL A 135 19.58 -6.40 -20.50
CA VAL A 135 19.91 -6.62 -21.91
C VAL A 135 21.07 -5.69 -22.31
N PRO A 136 22.31 -6.19 -22.44
CA PRO A 136 23.42 -5.35 -22.88
C PRO A 136 23.11 -4.80 -24.28
N PRO A 137 23.49 -3.55 -24.57
CA PRO A 137 23.25 -2.97 -25.89
C PRO A 137 23.93 -3.84 -26.94
N SER A 138 23.14 -4.41 -27.87
CA SER A 138 23.66 -5.21 -28.97
C SER A 138 24.74 -4.40 -29.69
N PRO A 139 25.96 -4.94 -29.88
CA PRO A 139 27.01 -4.23 -30.60
C PRO A 139 26.47 -3.90 -31.99
N ARG A 140 26.33 -2.60 -32.27
CA ARG A 140 25.95 -2.12 -33.61
C ARG A 140 27.00 -2.66 -34.56
N GLY A 141 26.63 -3.67 -35.35
CA GLY A 141 27.47 -4.19 -36.41
C GLY A 141 27.86 -3.02 -37.28
N THR A 142 29.14 -2.63 -37.19
CA THR A 142 29.76 -1.69 -38.12
C THR A 142 29.49 -2.26 -39.50
N ARG A 143 28.53 -1.67 -40.21
CA ARG A 143 28.22 -1.98 -41.60
C ARG A 143 29.52 -1.69 -42.34
N GLY A 144 30.31 -2.74 -42.58
CA GLY A 144 31.56 -2.64 -43.32
C GLY A 144 31.21 -2.01 -44.64
N ILE A 145 31.54 -0.72 -44.79
CA ILE A 145 31.53 -0.06 -46.08
C ILE A 145 32.57 -0.83 -46.87
N ASN A 146 32.11 -1.70 -47.77
CA ASN A 146 32.92 -2.56 -48.60
C ASN A 146 33.71 -1.68 -49.59
N ARG A 147 34.78 -1.04 -49.10
CA ARG A 147 35.83 -0.40 -49.89
C ARG A 147 36.82 -1.47 -50.34
N GLY A 148 36.37 -2.38 -51.19
CA GLY A 148 37.17 -3.53 -51.61
C GLY A 148 36.98 -4.01 -53.04
N GLY A 149 36.12 -3.36 -53.84
CA GLY A 149 35.83 -3.79 -55.22
C GLY A 149 36.11 -2.72 -56.25
N LEU A 150 37.38 -2.31 -56.44
CA LEU A 150 37.76 -1.58 -57.64
C LEU A 150 37.66 -2.54 -58.83
N PRO A 151 36.87 -2.24 -59.89
CA PRO A 151 36.74 -3.14 -61.03
C PRO A 151 38.09 -3.31 -61.73
N ALA A 152 38.43 -4.56 -62.07
CA ALA A 152 39.69 -4.98 -62.68
C ALA A 152 40.01 -4.29 -64.04
N ARG A 153 39.10 -3.48 -64.58
CA ARG A 153 39.24 -2.75 -65.85
C ARG A 153 40.23 -1.58 -65.80
N LEU A 154 40.71 -1.16 -64.63
CA LEU A 154 41.70 -0.08 -64.50
C LEU A 154 43.16 -0.55 -64.39
N ARG A 155 43.44 -1.86 -64.31
CA ARG A 155 44.82 -2.37 -64.24
C ARG A 155 45.51 -2.53 -65.60
N ALA A 156 44.76 -2.67 -66.69
CA ALA A 156 45.33 -2.99 -68.00
C ALA A 156 45.92 -1.79 -68.77
N ARG A 157 45.71 -0.54 -68.34
CA ARG A 157 46.14 0.65 -69.10
C ARG A 157 47.46 1.28 -68.65
N ARG A 158 48.17 0.66 -67.68
CA ARG A 158 49.41 1.23 -67.09
C ARG A 158 50.67 0.42 -67.40
N ARG A 159 50.60 -0.61 -68.27
CA ARG A 159 51.77 -1.38 -68.69
C ARG A 159 52.36 -0.93 -70.03
N ASP A 160 51.58 -0.24 -70.86
CA ASP A 160 52.03 0.16 -72.22
C ASP A 160 52.62 1.57 -72.29
N ARG A 161 52.89 2.22 -71.15
CA ARG A 161 53.46 3.60 -71.11
C ARG A 161 54.86 3.69 -70.50
N ALA A 162 55.52 2.56 -70.27
CA ALA A 162 56.85 2.50 -69.65
C ALA A 162 57.97 2.02 -70.61
N THR A 163 57.69 1.92 -71.91
CA THR A 163 58.71 1.70 -72.95
C THR A 163 58.53 2.75 -74.03
N ALA A 164 59.01 3.96 -73.74
CA ALA A 164 59.38 4.99 -74.71
C ALA A 164 60.72 5.55 -74.24
#